data_AF-A0A4S4L9S9-F1
#
_entry.id   AF-A0A4S4L9S9-F1
#
_cell.length_a   1.000
_cell.length_b   1.000
_cell.length_c   1.000
_cell.angle_alpha   90.00
_cell.angle_beta   90.00
_cell.angle_gamma   90.00
#
_symmetry.space_group_name_H-M   'P 1'
#
loop_
_entity.id
_entity.type
_entity.pdbx_description
1 polymer ?
#
loop_
_entity_poly.entity_id
_entity_poly.type
_entity_poly.pdbx_seq_one_letter_code
_entity_poly.pdbx_strand_id
1 'polypeptide(L)'
;MQTCHNFYELTKSGYYNRTNFHRIISDFMVQGGDPTGTGRGGTSIYGGKFDDEINPELRFTGAGILAMANSGPNSNGSQFFLTLAPTPFLDNKHTIFGRVSAGMRVVQRLGAVATTREGRYRPVEDVKIHQACVVESEQAVTLAPTGGYSHAHIHAELTCPDVFAGKADVLIPFTS
;
A
#
# COMPACT_ATOMS: atom_id res chain seq x y z
N MET A 1 12.28 -1.29 10.25
CA MET A 1 10.85 -0.96 10.45
C MET A 1 9.98 -2.22 10.44
N GLN A 2 9.18 -2.43 11.49
CA GLN A 2 8.18 -3.50 11.58
C GLN A 2 7.14 -3.42 10.46
N THR A 3 6.79 -2.21 10.04
CA THR A 3 5.82 -1.97 8.95
C THR A 3 6.31 -2.53 7.62
N CYS A 4 7.55 -2.22 7.23
CA CYS A 4 8.14 -2.72 5.98
C CYS A 4 8.25 -4.24 6.00
N HIS A 5 8.67 -4.83 7.13
CA HIS A 5 8.78 -6.28 7.27
C HIS A 5 7.42 -6.97 7.19
N ASN A 6 6.40 -6.44 7.89
CA ASN A 6 5.03 -6.95 7.81
C ASN A 6 4.50 -6.94 6.37
N PHE A 7 4.62 -5.81 5.66
CA PHE A 7 4.12 -5.70 4.30
C PHE A 7 4.86 -6.64 3.32
N TYR A 8 6.16 -6.79 3.51
CA TYR A 8 7.00 -7.70 2.72
C TYR A 8 6.59 -9.17 2.89
N GLU A 9 6.47 -9.65 4.13
CA GLU A 9 6.11 -11.04 4.41
C GLU A 9 4.66 -11.36 3.99
N LEU A 10 3.72 -10.42 4.16
CA LEU A 10 2.35 -10.57 3.64
C LEU A 10 2.34 -10.65 2.11
N THR A 11 3.14 -9.83 1.43
CA THR A 11 3.27 -9.90 -0.04
C THR A 11 3.88 -11.23 -0.47
N LYS A 12 4.97 -11.65 0.17
CA LYS A 12 5.70 -12.89 -0.14
C LYS A 12 4.86 -14.14 0.06
N SER A 13 4.01 -14.15 1.09
CA SER A 13 3.06 -15.25 1.35
C SER A 13 1.83 -15.23 0.42
N GLY A 14 1.69 -14.22 -0.44
CA GLY A 14 0.56 -14.07 -1.34
C GLY A 14 -0.73 -13.59 -0.65
N TYR A 15 -0.63 -13.05 0.57
CA TYR A 15 -1.78 -12.59 1.35
C TYR A 15 -2.59 -11.50 0.65
N TYR A 16 -1.92 -10.64 -0.13
CA TYR A 16 -2.56 -9.58 -0.90
C TYR A 16 -3.13 -10.04 -2.24
N ASN A 17 -2.89 -11.29 -2.66
CA ASN A 17 -3.42 -11.80 -3.91
C ASN A 17 -4.95 -11.90 -3.84
N ARG A 18 -5.61 -11.41 -4.90
CA ARG A 18 -7.07 -11.33 -5.03
C ARG A 18 -7.76 -10.47 -3.97
N THR A 19 -7.03 -9.63 -3.25
CA THR A 19 -7.62 -8.68 -2.31
C THR A 19 -8.20 -7.47 -3.04
N ASN A 20 -9.35 -7.00 -2.58
CA ASN A 20 -10.08 -5.90 -3.21
C ASN A 20 -9.66 -4.54 -2.62
N PHE A 21 -9.80 -3.48 -3.42
CA PHE A 21 -9.82 -2.11 -2.92
C PHE A 21 -11.23 -1.77 -2.46
N HIS A 22 -11.49 -1.88 -1.16
CA HIS A 22 -12.82 -1.68 -0.59
C HIS A 22 -13.22 -0.21 -0.47
N ARG A 23 -12.29 0.74 -0.66
CA ARG A 23 -12.57 2.17 -0.56
C ARG A 23 -11.65 2.98 -1.47
N ILE A 24 -12.23 3.74 -2.38
CA ILE A 24 -11.52 4.62 -3.32
C ILE A 24 -12.14 6.00 -3.27
N ILE A 25 -11.37 7.02 -2.90
CA ILE A 25 -11.83 8.41 -2.90
C ILE A 25 -10.97 9.19 -3.87
N SER A 26 -11.58 9.60 -4.98
CA SER A 26 -10.94 10.45 -6.00
C SER A 26 -10.33 11.68 -5.37
N ASP A 27 -9.13 12.05 -5.82
CA ASP A 27 -8.32 13.16 -5.30
C ASP A 27 -7.99 13.09 -3.80
N PHE A 28 -8.09 11.90 -3.19
CA PHE A 28 -7.70 11.69 -1.81
C PHE A 28 -6.82 10.45 -1.66
N MET A 29 -7.42 9.25 -1.65
CA MET A 29 -6.68 8.02 -1.39
C MET A 29 -7.43 6.77 -1.87
N VAL A 30 -6.66 5.71 -2.05
CA VAL A 30 -7.13 4.36 -2.37
C VAL A 30 -6.73 3.42 -1.24
N GLN A 31 -7.69 2.71 -0.65
CA GLN A 31 -7.45 1.81 0.48
C GLN A 31 -7.72 0.36 0.09
N GLY A 32 -6.79 -0.52 0.50
CA GLY A 32 -6.84 -1.96 0.25
C GLY A 32 -6.13 -2.76 1.34
N GLY A 33 -5.84 -4.02 1.07
CA GLY A 33 -5.14 -4.91 2.00
C GLY A 33 -6.03 -5.56 3.08
N ASP A 34 -7.35 -5.56 2.86
CA ASP A 34 -8.30 -6.36 3.64
C ASP A 34 -8.75 -7.58 2.82
N PRO A 35 -8.36 -8.82 3.18
CA PRO A 35 -8.82 -10.02 2.49
C PRO A 35 -10.33 -10.24 2.53
N THR A 36 -11.02 -9.67 3.52
CA THR A 36 -12.48 -9.75 3.61
C THR A 36 -13.17 -8.71 2.73
N GLY A 37 -12.47 -7.67 2.29
CA GLY A 37 -13.02 -6.56 1.51
C GLY A 37 -14.10 -5.75 2.25
N THR A 38 -14.16 -5.84 3.58
CA THR A 38 -15.16 -5.13 4.41
C THR A 38 -14.64 -3.81 4.96
N GLY A 39 -13.31 -3.62 4.97
CA GLY A 39 -12.59 -2.54 5.62
C GLY A 39 -12.38 -2.74 7.12
N ARG A 40 -12.83 -3.86 7.69
CA ARG A 40 -12.68 -4.19 9.12
C ARG A 40 -11.73 -5.37 9.37
N GLY A 41 -11.39 -6.12 8.32
CA GLY A 41 -10.52 -7.27 8.42
C GLY A 41 -9.05 -6.90 8.26
N GLY A 42 -8.22 -7.94 8.21
CA GLY A 42 -6.78 -7.80 8.05
C GLY A 42 -6.03 -8.03 9.35
N THR A 43 -4.98 -8.86 9.29
CA THR A 43 -4.11 -9.16 10.42
C THR A 43 -2.65 -8.98 10.00
N SER A 44 -1.80 -8.55 10.93
CA SER A 44 -0.36 -8.48 10.65
C SER A 44 0.26 -9.88 10.69
N ILE A 45 1.48 -10.04 10.17
CA ILE A 45 2.24 -11.29 10.32
C ILE A 45 2.49 -11.67 11.78
N TYR A 46 2.40 -10.71 12.69
CA TYR A 46 2.64 -10.90 14.12
C TYR A 46 1.41 -11.45 14.86
N GLY A 47 0.30 -11.72 14.14
CA GLY A 47 -0.94 -12.24 14.71
C GLY A 47 -1.78 -11.21 15.48
N GLY A 48 -1.34 -9.95 15.53
CA GLY A 48 -2.01 -8.86 16.24
C GLY A 48 -1.87 -7.51 15.53
N LYS A 49 -2.12 -6.44 16.27
CA LYS A 49 -1.82 -5.07 15.83
C LYS A 49 -0.41 -4.68 16.27
N PHE A 50 0.24 -3.79 15.52
CA PHE A 50 1.57 -3.28 15.86
C PHE A 50 1.62 -1.75 15.86
N ASP A 51 2.70 -1.23 16.46
CA ASP A 51 2.88 0.20 16.74
C ASP A 51 3.02 1.06 15.47
N ASP A 52 2.68 2.35 15.58
CA ASP A 52 2.94 3.33 14.52
C ASP A 52 4.42 3.72 14.49
N GLU A 53 5.03 3.70 13.30
CA GLU A 53 6.44 4.08 13.08
C GLU A 53 6.48 5.44 12.35
N ILE A 54 6.13 6.51 13.07
CA ILE A 54 6.04 7.85 12.50
C ILE A 54 7.44 8.46 12.35
N ASN A 55 7.78 8.87 11.13
CA ASN A 55 8.98 9.65 10.83
C ASN A 55 8.58 11.11 10.50
N PRO A 56 9.05 12.13 11.23
CA PRO A 56 8.74 13.54 10.99
C PRO A 56 9.16 14.05 9.60
N GLU A 57 10.16 13.43 8.97
CA GLU A 57 10.65 13.80 7.65
C GLU A 57 9.74 13.27 6.53
N LEU A 58 8.99 12.20 6.79
CA LEU A 58 8.06 11.61 5.84
C LEU A 58 6.70 12.31 5.97
N ARG A 59 6.28 12.94 4.88
CA ARG A 59 5.06 13.74 4.83
C ARG A 59 4.23 13.42 3.60
N PHE A 60 2.92 13.58 3.70
CA PHE A 60 1.99 13.35 2.60
C PHE A 60 1.96 14.54 1.62
N THR A 61 3.09 14.80 0.97
CA THR A 61 3.30 15.97 0.09
C THR A 61 2.74 15.78 -1.33
N GLY A 62 2.33 14.57 -1.71
CA GLY A 62 1.88 14.29 -3.07
C GLY A 62 1.20 12.94 -3.24
N ALA A 63 0.92 12.62 -4.51
CA ALA A 63 0.33 11.35 -4.93
C ALA A 63 1.35 10.19 -4.91
N GLY A 64 0.84 8.98 -4.68
CA GLY A 64 1.60 7.74 -4.70
C GLY A 64 2.43 7.48 -3.45
N ILE A 65 2.08 8.08 -2.32
CA ILE A 65 2.67 7.76 -1.03
C ILE A 65 1.92 6.56 -0.45
N LEU A 66 2.66 5.53 -0.02
CA LEU A 66 2.12 4.32 0.57
C LEU A 66 2.24 4.39 2.10
N ALA A 67 1.12 4.20 2.79
CA ALA A 67 1.04 4.24 4.24
C ALA A 67 0.07 3.21 4.82
N MET A 68 0.26 2.87 6.10
CA MET A 68 -0.61 1.91 6.79
C MET A 68 -1.93 2.55 7.20
N ALA A 69 -3.03 1.83 6.96
CA ALA A 69 -4.32 2.19 7.51
C ALA A 69 -4.42 1.69 8.95
N ASN A 70 -4.86 2.56 9.85
CA ASN A 70 -5.06 2.24 11.26
C ASN A 70 -6.46 2.72 11.71
N SER A 71 -6.96 2.19 12.83
CA SER A 71 -8.22 2.58 13.47
C SER A 71 -7.99 3.39 14.76
N GLY A 72 -6.84 4.05 14.86
CA GLY A 72 -6.32 4.69 16.07
C GLY A 72 -4.84 4.39 16.27
N PRO A 73 -4.20 5.03 17.27
CA PRO A 73 -2.77 4.83 17.54
C PRO A 73 -2.42 3.35 17.74
N ASN A 74 -1.29 2.92 17.19
CA ASN A 74 -0.71 1.58 17.34
C ASN A 74 -1.67 0.44 16.95
N SER A 75 -2.44 0.65 15.89
CA SER A 75 -3.44 -0.31 15.41
C SER A 75 -3.20 -0.79 13.98
N ASN A 76 -1.94 -0.80 13.55
CA ASN A 76 -1.55 -1.27 12.23
C ASN A 76 -1.77 -2.78 12.09
N GLY A 77 -2.32 -3.20 10.95
CA GLY A 77 -2.60 -4.60 10.62
C GLY A 77 -2.03 -4.98 9.26
N SER A 78 -2.90 -5.38 8.32
CA SER A 78 -2.51 -5.59 6.92
C SER A 78 -3.01 -4.51 5.96
N GLN A 79 -3.94 -3.66 6.41
CA GLN A 79 -4.55 -2.66 5.55
C GLN A 79 -3.60 -1.50 5.27
N PHE A 80 -3.60 -1.04 4.02
CA PHE A 80 -2.77 0.07 3.56
C PHE A 80 -3.59 1.01 2.68
N PHE A 81 -3.07 2.21 2.46
CA PHE A 81 -3.61 3.13 1.48
C PHE A 81 -2.52 3.83 0.68
N LEU A 82 -2.89 4.22 -0.54
CA LEU A 82 -2.10 5.01 -1.47
C LEU A 82 -2.74 6.38 -1.63
N THR A 83 -1.97 7.46 -1.49
CA THR A 83 -2.49 8.80 -1.74
C THR A 83 -2.64 9.10 -3.23
N LEU A 84 -3.65 9.88 -3.60
CA LEU A 84 -3.85 10.38 -4.96
C LEU A 84 -3.58 11.89 -5.07
N ALA A 85 -3.54 12.59 -3.95
CA ALA A 85 -3.26 14.02 -3.84
C ALA A 85 -2.46 14.29 -2.54
N PRO A 86 -1.92 15.50 -2.34
CA PRO A 86 -1.33 15.91 -1.08
C PRO A 86 -2.35 15.86 0.07
N THR A 87 -2.01 15.20 1.17
CA THR A 87 -2.91 15.01 2.33
C THR A 87 -2.21 15.34 3.65
N PRO A 88 -1.78 16.61 3.86
CA PRO A 88 -0.97 17.00 5.02
C PRO A 88 -1.67 16.78 6.38
N PHE A 89 -2.99 16.67 6.40
CA PHE A 89 -3.77 16.38 7.61
C PHE A 89 -3.63 14.93 8.12
N LEU A 90 -3.01 14.05 7.32
CA LEU A 90 -2.62 12.69 7.68
C LEU A 90 -1.18 12.61 8.22
N ASP A 91 -0.39 13.69 8.10
CA ASP A 91 0.98 13.76 8.62
C ASP A 91 0.99 13.40 10.11
N ASN A 92 1.96 12.59 10.54
CA ASN A 92 2.11 12.11 11.92
C ASN A 92 0.92 11.31 12.50
N LYS A 93 0.02 10.79 11.65
CA LYS A 93 -1.08 9.91 12.08
C LYS A 93 -1.00 8.50 11.50
N HIS A 94 -0.28 8.35 10.40
CA HIS A 94 -0.14 7.10 9.68
C HIS A 94 1.33 6.84 9.38
N THR A 95 1.74 5.60 9.52
CA THR A 95 3.09 5.15 9.17
C THR A 95 3.26 5.18 7.65
N ILE A 96 4.08 6.09 7.14
CA ILE A 96 4.53 6.09 5.75
C ILE A 96 5.68 5.12 5.63
N PHE A 97 5.57 4.15 4.72
CA PHE A 97 6.57 3.09 4.58
C PHE A 97 6.98 2.81 3.13
N GLY A 98 6.43 3.55 2.16
CA GLY A 98 6.82 3.39 0.76
C GLY A 98 6.24 4.45 -0.16
N ARG A 99 6.60 4.34 -1.44
CA ARG A 99 6.06 5.19 -2.51
C ARG A 99 6.02 4.45 -3.84
N VAL A 100 5.05 4.78 -4.69
CA VAL A 100 4.98 4.27 -6.06
C VAL A 100 6.20 4.73 -6.84
N SER A 101 6.98 3.79 -7.37
CA SER A 101 8.17 4.06 -8.17
C SER A 101 7.89 4.00 -9.67
N ALA A 102 6.98 3.12 -10.09
CA ALA A 102 6.50 3.05 -11.47
C ALA A 102 5.00 2.69 -11.53
N GLY A 103 4.35 2.97 -12.65
CA GLY A 103 2.93 2.67 -12.83
C GLY A 103 1.96 3.67 -12.15
N MET A 104 2.39 4.91 -11.88
CA MET A 104 1.51 5.96 -11.33
C MET A 104 0.24 6.18 -12.16
N ARG A 105 0.31 5.98 -13.49
CA ARG A 105 -0.86 6.04 -14.38
C ARG A 105 -1.94 5.01 -14.00
N VAL A 106 -1.55 3.82 -13.51
CA VAL A 106 -2.48 2.79 -13.04
C VAL A 106 -3.13 3.22 -11.74
N VAL A 107 -2.36 3.81 -10.82
CA VAL A 107 -2.86 4.35 -9.55
C VAL A 107 -3.83 5.52 -9.78
N GLN A 108 -3.54 6.40 -10.74
CA GLN A 108 -4.46 7.48 -11.14
C GLN A 108 -5.76 6.94 -11.74
N ARG A 109 -5.68 5.91 -12.61
CA ARG A 109 -6.87 5.24 -13.15
C ARG A 109 -7.71 4.58 -12.06
N LEU A 110 -7.05 3.94 -11.10
CA LEU A 110 -7.70 3.36 -9.92
C LEU A 110 -8.48 4.42 -9.15
N GLY A 111 -7.92 5.62 -8.98
CA GLY A 111 -8.60 6.76 -8.36
C GLY A 111 -9.78 7.35 -9.14
N ALA A 112 -9.88 7.06 -10.44
CA ALA A 112 -10.94 7.54 -11.32
C ALA A 112 -12.11 6.53 -11.49
N VAL A 113 -12.03 5.36 -10.84
CA VAL A 113 -13.09 4.34 -10.89
C VAL A 113 -14.36 4.88 -10.23
N ALA A 114 -15.52 4.58 -10.83
CA ALA A 114 -16.81 4.96 -10.29
C ALA A 114 -17.03 4.32 -8.91
N THR A 115 -17.41 5.14 -7.93
CA THR A 115 -17.68 4.67 -6.57
C THR A 115 -19.09 5.04 -6.12
N THR A 116 -19.63 4.24 -5.20
CA THR A 116 -20.95 4.48 -4.62
C THR A 116 -20.83 5.23 -3.31
N ARG A 117 -21.60 6.31 -3.16
CA ARG A 117 -21.64 7.08 -1.91
C ARG A 117 -22.33 6.29 -0.79
N GLU A 118 -23.34 5.51 -1.14
CA GLU A 118 -24.06 4.57 -0.26
C GLU A 118 -23.14 3.45 0.25
N GLY A 119 -22.25 2.93 -0.61
CA GLY A 119 -21.21 1.97 -0.25
C GLY A 119 -19.98 2.59 0.41
N ARG A 120 -20.07 3.82 0.92
CA ARG A 120 -18.96 4.55 1.58
C ARG A 120 -17.71 4.63 0.69
N TYR A 121 -17.90 5.00 -0.57
CA TYR A 121 -16.85 5.09 -1.59
C TYR A 121 -16.28 3.73 -2.01
N ARG A 122 -17.06 2.66 -1.88
CA ARG A 122 -16.73 1.37 -2.49
C ARG A 122 -16.89 1.46 -4.01
N PRO A 123 -15.93 0.95 -4.80
CA PRO A 123 -16.06 0.84 -6.25
C PRO A 123 -17.36 0.14 -6.67
N VAL A 124 -17.98 0.62 -7.75
CA VAL A 124 -19.14 -0.03 -8.39
C VAL A 124 -18.70 -1.37 -8.98
N GLU A 125 -17.54 -1.37 -9.62
CA GLU A 125 -16.89 -2.57 -10.16
C GLU A 125 -15.73 -2.97 -9.26
N ASP A 126 -15.65 -4.27 -8.94
CA ASP A 126 -14.64 -4.78 -8.03
C ASP A 126 -13.23 -4.63 -8.63
N VAL A 127 -12.43 -3.78 -8.01
CA VAL A 127 -11.00 -3.64 -8.33
C VAL A 127 -10.18 -4.45 -7.36
N LYS A 128 -9.27 -5.27 -7.87
CA LYS A 128 -8.48 -6.20 -7.05
C LYS A 128 -7.03 -6.29 -7.49
N ILE A 129 -6.19 -6.63 -6.52
CA ILE A 129 -4.80 -7.01 -6.76
C ILE A 129 -4.84 -8.43 -7.33
N HIS A 130 -4.45 -8.63 -8.58
CA HIS A 130 -4.44 -9.97 -9.16
C HIS A 130 -3.33 -10.80 -8.51
N GLN A 131 -2.14 -10.21 -8.46
CA GLN A 131 -0.94 -10.81 -7.92
C GLN A 131 -0.03 -9.71 -7.38
N ALA A 132 0.48 -9.90 -6.17
CA ALA A 132 1.54 -9.08 -5.60
C ALA A 132 2.80 -9.96 -5.44
N CYS A 133 3.93 -9.46 -5.91
CA CYS A 133 5.20 -10.16 -5.83
C CYS A 133 6.29 -9.23 -5.33
N VAL A 134 7.13 -9.76 -4.44
CA VAL A 134 8.38 -9.12 -4.09
C VAL A 134 9.34 -9.32 -5.26
N VAL A 135 9.89 -8.22 -5.76
CA VAL A 135 10.97 -8.23 -6.75
C VAL A 135 12.22 -7.72 -6.04
N GLU A 136 13.15 -8.63 -5.81
CA GLU A 136 14.48 -8.26 -5.33
C GLU A 136 15.25 -7.68 -6.52
N SER A 137 15.67 -6.41 -6.43
CA SER A 137 16.50 -5.81 -7.48
C SER A 137 17.98 -6.11 -7.20
N GLU A 138 18.67 -6.80 -8.11
CA GLU A 138 20.13 -7.04 -8.05
C GLU A 138 20.98 -5.75 -8.07
N GLN A 139 20.41 -4.58 -8.35
CA GLN A 139 21.15 -3.32 -8.52
C GLN A 139 21.65 -2.68 -7.22
N ALA A 140 21.40 -3.29 -6.06
CA ALA A 140 21.87 -2.80 -4.77
C ALA A 140 23.09 -3.56 -4.21
N VAL A 141 23.73 -4.40 -5.03
CA VAL A 141 24.86 -5.25 -4.60
C VAL A 141 26.24 -4.59 -4.77
N THR A 142 26.38 -3.46 -5.46
CA THR A 142 27.72 -2.94 -5.81
C THR A 142 28.33 -1.94 -4.81
N LEU A 143 27.66 -1.49 -3.74
CA LEU A 143 28.23 -0.42 -2.86
C LEU A 143 27.99 -0.57 -1.34
N ALA A 144 28.04 -1.78 -0.76
CA ALA A 144 28.17 -1.90 0.70
C ALA A 144 29.02 -3.11 1.12
N PRO A 145 30.26 -2.92 1.64
CA PRO A 145 31.12 -4.00 2.12
C PRO A 145 30.71 -4.62 3.47
N THR A 146 29.63 -4.16 4.08
CA THR A 146 29.20 -4.59 5.43
C THR A 146 27.68 -4.64 5.45
N GLY A 147 27.12 -5.83 5.75
CA GLY A 147 25.70 -6.16 5.57
C GLY A 147 24.71 -5.04 5.87
N GLY A 148 23.81 -4.77 4.91
CA GLY A 148 22.73 -3.80 5.06
C GLY A 148 21.67 -3.98 3.98
N TYR A 149 20.41 -4.14 4.38
CA TYR A 149 19.27 -4.30 3.48
C TYR A 149 19.08 -3.05 2.62
N SER A 150 19.09 -3.22 1.29
CA SER A 150 19.18 -2.13 0.34
C SER A 150 17.94 -2.07 -0.57
N HIS A 151 16.81 -1.62 0.02
CA HIS A 151 15.50 -1.42 -0.63
C HIS A 151 14.85 -2.68 -1.23
N ALA A 152 13.53 -2.83 -1.05
CA ALA A 152 12.78 -3.84 -1.80
C ALA A 152 11.77 -3.18 -2.73
N HIS A 153 11.63 -3.76 -3.91
CA HIS A 153 10.60 -3.39 -4.85
C HIS A 153 9.47 -4.39 -4.72
N ILE A 154 8.24 -3.89 -4.58
CA ILE A 154 7.05 -4.73 -4.61
C ILE A 154 6.28 -4.40 -5.87
N HIS A 155 6.18 -5.42 -6.72
CA HIS A 155 5.41 -5.37 -7.95
C HIS A 155 3.99 -5.83 -7.66
N ALA A 156 3.01 -4.96 -7.91
CA ALA A 156 1.61 -5.30 -7.79
C ALA A 156 0.94 -5.24 -9.17
N GLU A 157 0.40 -6.38 -9.61
CA GLU A 157 -0.46 -6.44 -10.79
C GLU A 157 -1.89 -6.11 -10.37
N LEU A 158 -2.39 -4.98 -10.88
CA LEU A 158 -3.72 -4.47 -10.58
C LEU A 158 -4.65 -4.75 -11.76
N THR A 159 -5.78 -5.37 -11.46
CA THR A 159 -6.80 -5.67 -12.47
C THR A 159 -8.14 -5.15 -12.00
N CYS A 160 -8.77 -4.34 -12.84
CA CYS A 160 -10.20 -4.07 -12.79
C CYS A 160 -10.81 -4.75 -14.01
N PRO A 161 -11.76 -5.68 -13.85
CA PRO A 161 -12.60 -6.14 -14.95
C PRO A 161 -13.17 -4.91 -15.67
N ASP A 162 -13.11 -4.92 -17.00
CA ASP A 162 -13.74 -3.91 -17.88
C ASP A 162 -13.21 -2.46 -17.82
N VAL A 163 -12.34 -2.09 -16.86
CA VAL A 163 -11.78 -0.72 -16.76
C VAL A 163 -10.29 -0.66 -17.12
N PHE A 164 -9.44 -1.53 -16.56
CA PHE A 164 -8.01 -1.57 -16.88
C PHE A 164 -7.30 -2.81 -16.33
N ALA A 165 -6.28 -3.27 -17.06
CA ALA A 165 -5.24 -4.14 -16.55
C ALA A 165 -3.90 -3.37 -16.60
N GLY A 166 -3.16 -3.36 -15.49
CA GLY A 166 -1.91 -2.62 -15.41
C GLY A 166 -1.04 -3.06 -14.24
N LYS A 167 0.25 -2.75 -14.36
CA LYS A 167 1.25 -3.05 -13.34
C LYS A 167 1.63 -1.74 -12.62
N ALA A 168 1.71 -1.81 -11.30
CA ALA A 168 2.22 -0.72 -10.48
C ALA A 168 3.35 -1.26 -9.59
N ASP A 169 4.46 -0.53 -9.57
CA ASP A 169 5.61 -0.83 -8.75
C ASP A 169 5.63 0.11 -7.56
N VAL A 170 5.74 -0.45 -6.37
CA VAL A 170 5.90 0.29 -5.13
C VAL A 170 7.30 0.02 -4.58
N LEU A 171 8.02 1.09 -4.31
CA LEU A 171 9.31 1.06 -3.64
C LEU A 171 9.09 1.14 -2.14
N ILE A 172 9.65 0.16 -1.41
CA ILE A 172 9.68 0.12 0.04
C ILE A 172 11.13 0.26 0.49
N PRO A 173 11.53 1.42 1.06
CA PRO A 173 12.82 1.54 1.70
C PRO A 173 12.83 0.67 2.96
N PHE A 174 13.63 -0.40 2.93
CA PHE A 174 14.04 -1.06 4.15
C PHE A 174 15.09 -0.19 4.82
N THR A 175 14.65 0.72 5.69
CA THR A 175 15.58 1.43 6.56
C THR A 175 15.96 0.49 7.71
N SER A 176 17.26 0.19 7.82
CA SER A 176 17.89 -0.47 8.97
C SER A 176 17.61 0.29 10.26
#